data_AF-A0A256YKB8-F1
#
_entry.id   AF-A0A256YKB8-F1
#
_cell.length_a   1.000
_cell.length_b   1.000
_cell.length_c   1.000
_cell.angle_alpha   90.00
_cell.angle_beta   90.00
_cell.angle_gamma   90.00
#
_symmetry.space_group_name_H-M   'P 1'
#
loop_
_entity.id
_entity.type
_entity.pdbx_description
1 polymer ?
#
loop_
_entity_poly.entity_id
_entity_poly.type
_entity_poly.pdbx_seq_one_letter_code
_entity_poly.pdbx_strand_id
1 'polypeptide(L)'
;MSRESRSQENIKAVFEGIIKMVKELQEPLREHEEYVLSKISGEELSSEVAKFYNSLINNNISPELAEKMTMKYLEERMKITAKLIESSCTSIMPSLPTGKPSIITITKEEKEESREKEEK
;
A
#
# COMPACT_ATOMS: atom_id res chain seq x y z
N MET A 1 -23.24 49.20 -15.52
CA MET A 1 -23.24 47.77 -15.14
C MET A 1 -24.24 47.56 -14.00
N SER A 2 -25.16 46.60 -14.13
CA SER A 2 -26.21 46.34 -13.14
C SER A 2 -25.67 45.58 -11.92
N ARG A 3 -26.33 45.68 -10.76
CA ARG A 3 -25.91 44.98 -9.52
C ARG A 3 -25.84 43.46 -9.71
N GLU A 4 -26.72 42.89 -10.53
CA GLU A 4 -26.75 41.46 -10.85
C GLU A 4 -25.49 40.98 -11.59
N SER A 5 -24.99 41.75 -12.56
CA SER A 5 -23.76 41.39 -13.29
C SER A 5 -22.54 41.28 -12.38
N ARG A 6 -22.39 42.18 -11.39
CA ARG A 6 -21.28 42.09 -10.41
C ARG A 6 -21.41 40.89 -9.47
N SER A 7 -22.63 40.52 -9.09
CA SER A 7 -22.87 39.35 -8.23
C SER A 7 -22.48 38.04 -8.94
N GLN A 8 -22.85 37.90 -10.21
CA GLN A 8 -22.49 36.75 -11.04
C GLN A 8 -20.98 36.65 -11.28
N GLU A 9 -20.30 37.78 -11.51
CA GLU A 9 -18.84 37.86 -11.65
C GLU A 9 -18.13 37.42 -10.36
N ASN A 10 -18.61 37.87 -9.20
CA ASN A 10 -18.04 37.48 -7.90
C ASN A 10 -18.18 35.97 -7.64
N ILE A 11 -19.33 35.38 -7.96
CA ILE A 11 -19.55 33.93 -7.80
C ILE A 11 -18.61 33.14 -8.72
N LYS A 12 -18.46 33.57 -9.98
CA LYS A 12 -17.51 32.94 -10.92
C LYS A 12 -16.07 33.01 -10.40
N ALA A 13 -15.64 34.15 -9.87
CA ALA A 13 -14.30 34.31 -9.31
C ALA A 13 -14.05 33.38 -8.11
N VAL A 14 -15.05 33.18 -7.25
CA VAL A 14 -14.96 32.23 -6.13
C VAL A 14 -14.84 30.78 -6.65
N PHE A 15 -15.67 30.38 -7.62
CA PHE A 15 -15.58 29.04 -8.20
C PHE A 15 -14.26 28.80 -8.94
N GLU A 16 -13.75 29.80 -9.67
CA GLU A 16 -12.43 29.74 -10.28
C GLU A 16 -11.33 29.60 -9.24
N GLY A 17 -11.44 30.29 -8.10
CA GLY A 17 -10.56 30.12 -6.95
C GLY A 17 -10.58 28.70 -6.40
N ILE A 18 -11.76 28.10 -6.23
CA ILE A 18 -11.91 26.71 -5.78
C ILE A 18 -11.32 25.73 -6.80
N ILE A 19 -11.59 25.92 -8.09
CA ILE A 19 -11.04 25.07 -9.17
C ILE A 19 -9.52 25.15 -9.19
N LYS A 20 -8.96 26.35 -9.03
CA LYS A 20 -7.52 26.56 -8.97
C LYS A 20 -6.89 25.86 -7.76
N MET A 21 -7.51 25.99 -6.59
CA MET A 21 -7.06 25.28 -5.38
C MET A 21 -7.08 23.76 -5.56
N VAL A 22 -8.16 23.21 -6.15
CA VAL A 22 -8.24 21.76 -6.42
C VAL A 22 -7.15 21.31 -7.38
N LYS A 23 -6.85 22.08 -8.43
CA LYS A 23 -5.75 21.79 -9.35
C LYS A 23 -4.39 21.84 -8.67
N GLU A 24 -4.18 22.81 -7.79
CA GLU A 24 -2.93 22.95 -7.02
C GLU A 24 -2.72 21.83 -6.01
N LEU A 25 -3.79 21.17 -5.55
CA LEU A 25 -3.71 19.99 -4.67
C LEU A 25 -3.37 18.69 -5.40
N GLN A 26 -3.53 18.61 -6.73
CA GLN A 26 -3.27 17.37 -7.47
C GLN A 26 -1.80 16.96 -7.44
N GLU A 27 -0.88 17.91 -7.59
CA GLU A 27 0.57 17.61 -7.59
C GLU A 27 1.06 17.12 -6.21
N PRO A 28 0.79 17.82 -5.09
CA PRO A 28 1.16 17.34 -3.76
C PRO A 28 0.62 15.94 -3.42
N LEU A 29 -0.60 15.62 -3.90
CA LEU A 29 -1.18 14.30 -3.70
C LEU A 29 -0.45 13.23 -4.52
N ARG A 30 -0.09 13.54 -5.76
CA ARG A 30 0.67 12.64 -6.63
C ARG A 30 2.08 12.37 -6.09
N GLU A 31 2.78 13.40 -5.62
CA GLU A 31 4.08 13.26 -4.96
C GLU A 31 3.98 12.38 -3.70
N HIS A 32 2.90 12.53 -2.94
CA HIS A 32 2.65 11.70 -1.77
C HIS A 32 2.40 10.23 -2.13
N GLU A 33 1.60 9.96 -3.15
CA GLU A 33 1.37 8.60 -3.67
C GLU A 33 2.67 7.95 -4.15
N GLU A 34 3.50 8.68 -4.91
CA GLU A 34 4.79 8.20 -5.39
C GLU A 34 5.75 7.88 -4.23
N TYR A 35 5.79 8.73 -3.18
CA TYR A 35 6.57 8.48 -1.98
C TYR A 35 6.10 7.22 -1.22
N VAL A 36 4.79 7.03 -1.08
CA VAL A 36 4.24 5.84 -0.41
C VAL A 36 4.55 4.59 -1.24
N LEU A 37 4.36 4.64 -2.56
CA LEU A 37 4.68 3.56 -3.49
C LEU A 37 6.17 3.19 -3.47
N SER A 38 7.07 4.18 -3.41
CA SER A 38 8.51 3.91 -3.38
C SER A 38 8.91 3.14 -2.12
N LYS A 39 8.29 3.46 -0.97
CA LYS A 39 8.52 2.75 0.31
C LYS A 39 7.92 1.34 0.36
N ILE A 40 6.99 1.04 -0.55
CA ILE A 40 6.32 -0.26 -0.64
C ILE A 40 6.98 -1.18 -1.69
N SER A 41 7.93 -0.68 -2.48
CA SER A 41 8.54 -1.48 -3.55
C SER A 41 9.16 -2.78 -2.98
N GLY A 42 8.64 -3.93 -3.44
CA GLY A 42 9.10 -5.24 -2.98
C GLY A 42 10.55 -5.52 -3.37
N GLU A 43 11.07 -4.81 -4.37
CA GLU A 43 12.47 -4.88 -4.80
C GLU A 43 13.42 -4.28 -3.77
N GLU A 44 13.10 -3.12 -3.20
CA GLU A 44 13.93 -2.50 -2.15
C GLU A 44 13.88 -3.33 -0.86
N LEU A 45 12.69 -3.83 -0.49
CA LEU A 45 12.52 -4.69 0.68
C LEU A 45 13.27 -6.02 0.53
N SER A 46 13.17 -6.69 -0.63
CA SER A 46 13.90 -7.95 -0.86
C SER A 46 15.42 -7.75 -0.89
N SER A 47 15.90 -6.64 -1.45
CA SER A 47 17.32 -6.26 -1.44
C SER A 47 17.84 -6.05 -0.01
N GLU A 48 17.10 -5.33 0.84
CA GLU A 48 17.47 -5.13 2.25
C GLU A 48 17.49 -6.44 3.04
N VAL A 49 16.48 -7.28 2.88
CA VAL A 49 16.38 -8.57 3.56
C VAL A 49 17.53 -9.49 3.16
N ALA A 50 17.86 -9.53 1.86
CA ALA A 50 19.00 -10.29 1.35
C ALA A 50 20.33 -9.77 1.92
N LYS A 51 20.54 -8.44 1.94
CA LYS A 51 21.74 -7.82 2.54
C LYS A 51 21.85 -8.13 4.02
N PHE A 52 20.74 -8.08 4.75
CA PHE A 52 20.69 -8.40 6.18
C PHE A 52 21.07 -9.86 6.43
N TYR A 53 20.46 -10.80 5.72
CA TYR A 53 20.81 -12.22 5.81
C TYR A 53 22.30 -12.47 5.50
N ASN A 54 22.78 -11.93 4.38
CA ASN A 54 24.17 -12.07 3.98
C ASN A 54 25.13 -11.48 5.02
N SER A 55 24.77 -10.37 5.65
CA SER A 55 25.55 -9.78 6.75
C SER A 55 25.64 -10.74 7.94
N LEU A 56 24.55 -11.40 8.34
CA LEU A 56 24.57 -12.34 9.45
C LEU A 56 25.47 -13.55 9.16
N ILE A 57 25.37 -14.11 7.96
CA ILE A 57 26.22 -15.23 7.52
C ILE A 57 27.70 -14.81 7.48
N ASN A 58 28.00 -13.62 6.94
CA ASN A 58 29.37 -13.09 6.89
C ASN A 58 29.97 -12.83 8.28
N ASN A 59 29.13 -12.63 9.30
CA ASN A 59 29.53 -12.46 10.69
C ASN A 59 29.58 -13.79 11.47
N ASN A 60 29.59 -14.94 10.77
CA ASN A 60 29.64 -16.28 11.36
C ASN A 60 28.45 -16.60 12.29
N ILE A 61 27.30 -15.97 12.07
CA ILE A 61 26.07 -16.39 12.72
C ILE A 61 25.60 -17.69 12.05
N SER A 62 25.14 -18.66 12.85
CA SER A 62 24.66 -19.93 12.30
C SER A 62 23.51 -19.70 11.31
N PRO A 63 23.42 -20.47 10.21
CA PRO A 63 22.38 -20.28 9.20
C PRO A 63 20.97 -20.30 9.77
N GLU A 64 20.70 -21.18 10.74
CA GLU A 64 19.41 -21.30 11.41
C GLU A 64 19.05 -20.04 12.22
N LEU A 65 20.04 -19.47 12.95
CA LEU A 65 19.82 -18.23 13.70
C LEU A 65 19.70 -17.03 12.76
N ALA A 66 20.48 -17.00 11.68
CA ALA A 66 20.43 -15.96 10.66
C ALA A 66 19.06 -15.93 9.95
N GLU A 67 18.52 -17.09 9.60
CA GLU A 67 17.18 -17.23 9.02
C GLU A 67 16.10 -16.72 9.98
N LYS A 68 16.14 -17.14 11.25
CA LYS A 68 15.18 -16.69 12.28
C LYS A 68 15.23 -15.17 12.51
N MET A 69 16.43 -14.59 12.53
CA MET A 69 16.61 -13.14 12.68
C MET A 69 16.11 -12.39 11.44
N THR A 70 16.37 -12.93 10.25
CA THR A 70 15.92 -12.35 8.98
C THR A 70 14.40 -12.40 8.84
N MET A 71 13.78 -13.51 9.25
CA MET A 71 12.32 -13.66 9.25
C MET A 71 11.66 -12.66 10.20
N LYS A 72 12.20 -12.49 11.43
CA LYS A 72 11.75 -11.43 12.35
C LYS A 72 11.96 -10.03 11.80
N TYR A 73 13.09 -9.78 11.14
CA TYR A 73 13.38 -8.49 10.51
C TYR A 73 12.35 -8.16 9.43
N LEU A 74 12.05 -9.12 8.54
CA LEU A 74 11.02 -8.97 7.51
C LEU A 74 9.63 -8.70 8.13
N GLU A 75 9.25 -9.46 9.16
CA GLU A 75 7.97 -9.25 9.86
C GLU A 75 7.85 -7.83 10.43
N GLU A 76 8.89 -7.34 11.11
CA GLU A 76 8.88 -6.00 11.68
C GLU A 76 8.87 -4.92 10.58
N ARG A 77 9.62 -5.10 9.49
CA ARG A 77 9.57 -4.21 8.32
C ARG A 77 8.16 -4.14 7.73
N MET A 78 7.52 -5.29 7.52
CA MET A 78 6.15 -5.36 7.00
C MET A 78 5.13 -4.69 7.93
N LYS A 79 5.26 -4.83 9.26
CA LYS A 79 4.39 -4.13 10.22
C LYS A 79 4.54 -2.61 10.13
N ILE A 80 5.75 -2.11 9.97
CA ILE A 80 6.02 -0.67 9.83
C ILE A 80 5.41 -0.15 8.52
N THR A 81 5.61 -0.88 7.42
CA THR A 81 5.01 -0.53 6.12
C THR A 81 3.49 -0.58 6.18
N ALA A 82 2.90 -1.61 6.81
CA ALA A 82 1.45 -1.71 6.99
C ALA A 82 0.88 -0.53 7.79
N LYS A 83 1.53 -0.14 8.89
CA LYS A 83 1.13 1.04 9.67
C LYS A 83 1.23 2.34 8.88
N LEU A 84 2.24 2.48 8.02
CA LEU A 84 2.41 3.64 7.14
C LEU A 84 1.30 3.69 6.07
N ILE A 85 0.91 2.54 5.53
CA ILE A 85 -0.23 2.44 4.61
C ILE A 85 -1.53 2.78 5.34
N GLU A 86 -1.76 2.22 6.53
CA GLU A 86 -2.94 2.50 7.33
C GLU A 86 -3.07 3.99 7.65
N SER A 87 -2.01 4.65 8.11
CA SER A 87 -2.06 6.08 8.44
C SER A 87 -2.26 6.98 7.21
N SER A 88 -1.73 6.58 6.06
CA SER A 88 -1.87 7.34 4.81
C SER A 88 -3.25 7.15 4.18
N CYS A 89 -3.81 5.93 4.21
CA CYS A 89 -5.11 5.63 3.61
C CYS A 89 -6.31 6.06 4.49
N THR A 90 -6.17 6.04 5.83
CA THR A 90 -7.26 6.44 6.73
C THR A 90 -7.60 7.93 6.67
N SER A 91 -6.65 8.77 6.23
CA SER A 91 -6.87 10.22 6.09
C SER A 91 -7.63 10.58 4.80
N ILE A 92 -7.65 9.70 3.80
CA ILE A 92 -8.23 9.98 2.46
C ILE A 92 -9.57 9.24 2.25
N MET A 93 -9.77 8.08 2.89
CA MET A 93 -11.05 7.36 2.87
C MET A 93 -11.43 6.88 4.28
N PRO A 94 -12.32 7.61 5.00
CA PRO A 94 -12.73 7.22 6.35
C PRO A 94 -13.67 6.01 6.41
N SER A 95 -13.99 5.35 5.29
CA SER A 95 -14.94 4.25 5.24
C SER A 95 -14.57 3.17 4.24
N LEU A 96 -13.56 2.35 4.56
CA LEU A 96 -13.49 0.99 4.03
C LEU A 96 -13.90 0.05 5.17
N PRO A 97 -15.04 -0.67 5.06
CA PRO A 97 -15.42 -1.63 6.09
C PRO A 97 -14.31 -2.69 6.19
N THR A 98 -13.80 -2.86 7.41
CA THR A 98 -12.84 -3.90 7.79
C THR A 98 -13.50 -5.29 7.69
N GLY A 99 -13.79 -5.72 6.45
CA GLY A 99 -14.12 -7.09 6.14
C GLY A 99 -12.83 -7.89 6.13
N LYS A 100 -12.66 -8.76 7.13
CA LYS A 100 -11.53 -9.71 7.20
C LYS A 100 -11.36 -10.37 5.83
N PRO A 101 -10.16 -10.36 5.22
CA PRO A 101 -9.92 -11.16 4.02
C PRO A 101 -10.03 -12.63 4.42
N SER A 102 -11.05 -13.33 3.92
CA SER A 102 -11.08 -14.79 3.94
C SER A 102 -9.96 -15.27 3.03
N ILE A 103 -8.84 -15.66 3.62
CA ILE A 103 -7.79 -16.41 2.93
C ILE A 103 -8.43 -17.76 2.57
N ILE A 104 -8.78 -17.94 1.30
CA ILE A 104 -9.11 -19.26 0.77
C ILE A 104 -7.77 -19.97 0.59
N THR A 105 -7.41 -20.79 1.57
CA THR A 105 -6.32 -21.76 1.42
C THR A 105 -6.78 -22.78 0.40
N ILE A 106 -6.33 -22.66 -0.85
CA ILE A 106 -6.46 -23.75 -1.82
C ILE A 106 -5.44 -24.81 -1.39
N THR A 107 -5.84 -25.69 -0.47
CA THR A 107 -5.14 -26.94 -0.24
C THR A 107 -5.29 -27.81 -1.48
N LYS A 108 -4.16 -28.37 -1.95
CA LYS A 108 -4.04 -29.17 -3.18
C LYS A 108 -4.82 -30.50 -3.18
N GLU A 109 -5.71 -30.73 -2.21
CA GLU A 109 -6.42 -32.01 -2.05
C GLU A 109 -7.71 -32.12 -2.89
N GLU A 110 -8.28 -31.02 -3.40
CA GLU A 110 -9.48 -31.09 -4.26
C GLU A 110 -9.21 -31.47 -5.74
N LYS A 111 -7.94 -31.66 -6.12
CA LYS A 111 -7.59 -32.01 -7.52
C LYS A 111 -7.76 -33.50 -7.84
N GLU A 112 -7.98 -34.38 -6.86
CA GLU A 112 -8.22 -35.81 -7.11
C GLU A 112 -9.71 -36.18 -7.23
N GLU A 113 -10.62 -35.47 -6.55
CA GLU A 113 -12.06 -35.80 -6.59
C GLU A 113 -12.76 -35.39 -7.91
N SER A 114 -12.11 -34.56 -8.72
CA SER A 114 -12.62 -34.10 -10.01
C SER A 114 -12.33 -35.05 -11.18
N ARG A 115 -11.58 -36.14 -10.97
CA ARG A 115 -11.29 -37.14 -12.03
C ARG A 115 -12.09 -38.44 -11.93
N GLU A 116 -12.72 -38.73 -10.79
CA GLU A 116 -13.55 -39.94 -10.64
C GLU A 116 -15.02 -39.76 -11.04
N LYS A 117 -15.47 -38.54 -11.34
CA LYS A 117 -16.84 -38.27 -11.81
C LYS A 117 -17.00 -38.17 -13.33
N GLU A 118 -15.92 -38.28 -14.10
CA GLU A 118 -15.97 -38.28 -15.58
C GLU A 118 -15.88 -39.68 -16.21
N GLU A 119 -15.72 -40.76 -15.44
CA GLU A 119 -15.62 -42.14 -15.95
C GLU A 119 -16.67 -43.13 -15.40
N LYS A 120 -17.86 -42.64 -15.00
CA LYS A 120 -19.01 -43.51 -14.69
C LYS A 120 -20.27 -43.15 -15.46
#